data_AF-A0A350QUT2-F1
#
_entry.id   AF-A0A350QUT2-F1
#
_cell.length_a   1.000
_cell.length_b   1.000
_cell.length_c   1.000
_cell.angle_alpha   90.00
_cell.angle_beta   90.00
_cell.angle_gamma   90.00
#
_symmetry.space_group_name_H-M   'P 1'
#
loop_
_entity.id
_entity.type
_entity.pdbx_description
1 polymer ?
#
loop_
_entity_poly.entity_id
_entity_poly.type
_entity_poly.pdbx_seq_one_letter_code
_entity_poly.pdbx_strand_id
1 'polypeptide(L)'
;MRNFPLRLKIATLLFAFSGGSPCRGDEGKPSILDYPRIQAEMTSGQARAVFLMRSQRYVEAEAALRKIIERFPQSPSAHYNLACMHAIRGNLDESFKSLNRAVELGFRREPHIRNDPDLVNLREDERFLEILKRADEPFGAAVWPNFPKAVPALAKDGEVVLAESNVGYDPKVGLFVGLVKAGEKEGDQEVAKGQGKVGDLLRKWHEEGTAAGNLGDFYDNHDGDHSNMNFKGFPQLTRIEYAEPLRKRRLHNGLQSNFVFSGITIGNSSTAITGGPNWRSQPRLALTRPNGARTLALHYLRNHLYFYPEHRDHDPGRNGSDGGGHGDVFPANVPYFVISQGSSGSDRAFMNAFASMLIALRPESKKALAR
;
A
#
# COMPACT_ATOMS: atom_id res chain seq x y z
N MET A 1 29.34 -59.29 -6.04
CA MET A 1 30.10 -58.03 -6.28
C MET A 1 29.28 -57.19 -7.25
N ARG A 2 28.80 -55.97 -6.99
CA ARG A 2 28.87 -55.04 -5.85
C ARG A 2 27.54 -54.28 -5.85
N ASN A 3 26.90 -54.23 -4.69
CA ASN A 3 25.91 -53.21 -4.34
C ASN A 3 26.59 -51.83 -4.37
N PHE A 4 25.97 -50.86 -5.02
CA PHE A 4 26.25 -49.44 -4.81
C PHE A 4 24.93 -48.71 -4.56
N PRO A 5 24.71 -48.12 -3.36
CA PRO A 5 23.47 -47.43 -3.04
C PRO A 5 23.55 -45.97 -3.53
N LEU A 6 22.58 -45.53 -4.33
CA LEU A 6 22.36 -44.10 -4.56
C LEU A 6 21.69 -43.51 -3.31
N ARG A 7 22.50 -42.96 -2.39
CA ARG A 7 22.01 -42.05 -1.35
C ARG A 7 21.57 -40.75 -2.01
N LEU A 8 20.27 -40.59 -2.22
CA LEU A 8 19.66 -39.31 -2.55
C LEU A 8 19.80 -38.38 -1.33
N LYS A 9 20.82 -37.53 -1.32
CA LYS A 9 20.89 -36.40 -0.39
C LYS A 9 19.83 -35.38 -0.82
N ILE A 10 18.65 -35.47 -0.25
CA ILE A 10 17.70 -34.36 -0.24
C ILE A 10 18.36 -33.27 0.61
N ALA A 11 19.02 -32.33 -0.06
CA ALA A 11 19.37 -31.06 0.55
C ALA A 11 18.06 -30.30 0.72
N THR A 12 17.46 -30.42 1.91
CA THR A 12 16.42 -29.49 2.37
C THR A 12 17.05 -28.11 2.36
N LEU A 13 16.85 -27.37 1.27
CA LEU A 13 17.11 -25.95 1.21
C LEU A 13 16.04 -25.32 2.11
N LEU A 14 16.33 -25.27 3.41
CA LEU A 14 15.67 -24.32 4.30
C LEU A 14 15.90 -22.96 3.65
N PHE A 15 14.85 -22.40 3.06
CA PHE A 15 14.75 -20.96 2.96
C PHE A 15 14.80 -20.46 4.40
N ALA A 16 15.99 -20.09 4.85
CA ALA A 16 16.17 -19.19 5.95
C ALA A 16 15.40 -17.93 5.54
N PHE A 17 14.17 -17.80 6.06
CA PHE A 17 13.68 -16.48 6.40
C PHE A 17 14.78 -15.91 7.28
N SER A 18 15.59 -15.02 6.71
CA SER A 18 16.40 -14.13 7.51
C SER A 18 15.39 -13.37 8.37
N GLY A 19 15.22 -13.86 9.60
CA GLY A 19 14.68 -13.08 10.68
C GLY A 19 15.62 -11.91 10.82
N GLY A 20 15.32 -10.83 10.09
CA GLY A 20 15.81 -9.52 10.45
C GLY A 20 15.34 -9.31 11.88
N SER A 21 16.29 -9.30 12.81
CA SER A 21 16.07 -8.77 14.15
C SER A 21 15.28 -7.48 14.00
N PRO A 22 14.18 -7.28 14.74
CA PRO A 22 13.50 -6.00 14.70
C PRO A 22 14.53 -4.97 15.14
N CYS A 23 14.85 -4.04 14.26
CA CYS A 23 15.57 -2.83 14.61
C CYS A 23 14.83 -2.24 15.81
N ARG A 24 15.41 -2.39 17.01
CA ARG A 24 15.00 -1.67 18.21
C ARG A 24 15.42 -0.23 17.99
N GLY A 25 14.59 0.52 17.26
CA GLY A 25 14.64 1.96 17.16
C GLY A 25 13.47 2.51 17.97
N ASP A 26 13.81 3.23 19.04
CA ASP A 26 12.95 3.93 20.00
C ASP A 26 11.78 3.13 20.62
N GLU A 27 11.84 2.92 21.94
CA GLU A 27 10.85 2.15 22.67
C GLU A 27 9.46 2.84 22.65
N GLY A 28 8.53 2.23 21.92
CA GLY A 28 7.17 2.04 22.43
C GLY A 28 6.00 2.15 21.45
N LYS A 29 6.15 2.77 20.28
CA LYS A 29 5.01 2.95 19.34
C LYS A 29 5.37 2.59 17.90
N PRO A 30 4.56 1.76 17.21
CA PRO A 30 4.81 1.42 15.81
C PRO A 30 4.71 2.65 14.91
N SER A 31 5.50 2.69 13.85
CA SER A 31 5.39 3.68 12.78
C SER A 31 4.14 3.40 11.95
N ILE A 32 3.51 4.43 11.36
CA ILE A 32 2.41 4.24 10.40
C ILE A 32 2.85 3.36 9.23
N LEU A 33 4.13 3.42 8.87
CA LEU A 33 4.71 2.62 7.79
C LEU A 33 4.78 1.12 8.15
N ASP A 34 4.64 0.77 9.43
CA ASP A 34 4.54 -0.62 9.88
C ASP A 34 3.10 -1.15 9.84
N TYR A 35 2.10 -0.28 9.63
CA TYR A 35 0.70 -0.66 9.68
C TYR A 35 0.32 -1.76 8.66
N PRO A 36 0.77 -1.74 7.39
CA PRO A 36 0.46 -2.85 6.47
C PRO A 36 0.93 -4.20 7.00
N ARG A 37 2.13 -4.25 7.58
CA ARG A 37 2.69 -5.47 8.19
C ARG A 37 1.90 -5.88 9.41
N ILE A 38 1.60 -4.94 10.32
CA ILE A 38 0.80 -5.19 11.52
C ILE A 38 -0.57 -5.73 11.12
N GLN A 39 -1.24 -5.12 10.15
CA GLN A 39 -2.54 -5.56 9.67
C GLN A 39 -2.48 -6.97 9.08
N ALA A 40 -1.48 -7.26 8.25
CA ALA A 40 -1.31 -8.58 7.64
C ALA A 40 -1.07 -9.67 8.71
N GLU A 41 -0.22 -9.39 9.69
CA GLU A 41 0.07 -10.32 10.80
C GLU A 41 -1.16 -10.54 11.70
N MET A 42 -1.87 -9.46 12.04
CA MET A 42 -3.11 -9.53 12.82
C MET A 42 -4.20 -10.31 12.09
N THR A 43 -4.43 -10.00 10.81
CA THR A 43 -5.49 -10.64 10.01
C THR A 43 -5.21 -12.11 9.80
N SER A 44 -3.98 -12.48 9.38
CA SER A 44 -3.60 -13.88 9.15
C SER A 44 -3.55 -14.67 10.46
N GLY A 45 -3.03 -14.07 11.54
CA GLY A 45 -2.98 -14.70 12.85
C GLY A 45 -4.38 -14.98 13.41
N GLN A 46 -5.28 -13.99 13.37
CA GLN A 46 -6.64 -14.17 13.86
C GLN A 46 -7.45 -15.14 13.00
N ALA A 47 -7.32 -15.07 11.67
CA ALA A 47 -7.98 -16.03 10.78
C ALA A 47 -7.53 -17.48 11.09
N ARG A 48 -6.24 -17.69 11.33
CA ARG A 48 -5.70 -18.98 11.76
C ARG A 48 -6.27 -19.42 13.11
N ALA A 49 -6.31 -18.52 14.10
CA ALA A 49 -6.86 -18.84 15.41
C ALA A 49 -8.33 -19.26 15.33
N VAL A 50 -9.16 -18.50 14.62
CA VAL A 50 -10.59 -18.81 14.40
C VAL A 50 -10.76 -20.14 13.68
N PHE A 51 -9.95 -20.42 12.65
CA PHE A 51 -9.96 -21.70 11.96
C PHE A 51 -9.65 -22.88 12.92
N LEU A 52 -8.64 -22.73 13.78
CA LEU A 52 -8.27 -23.74 14.76
C LEU A 52 -9.36 -23.96 15.82
N MET A 53 -10.00 -22.87 16.30
CA MET A 53 -11.15 -22.95 17.22
C MET A 53 -12.30 -23.75 16.60
N ARG A 54 -12.68 -23.43 15.36
CA ARG A 54 -13.74 -24.15 14.63
C ARG A 54 -13.40 -25.60 14.36
N SER A 55 -12.11 -25.91 14.23
CA SER A 55 -11.60 -27.27 14.07
C SER A 55 -11.42 -28.01 15.41
N GLN A 56 -11.85 -27.43 16.53
CA GLN A 56 -11.68 -27.96 17.89
C GLN A 56 -10.22 -28.21 18.31
N ARG A 57 -9.26 -27.58 17.61
CA ARG A 57 -7.82 -27.66 17.90
C ARG A 57 -7.42 -26.58 18.90
N TYR A 58 -7.99 -26.66 20.10
CA TYR A 58 -7.98 -25.55 21.05
C TYR A 58 -6.59 -25.19 21.59
N VAL A 59 -5.72 -26.18 21.83
CA VAL A 59 -4.33 -25.94 22.29
C VAL A 59 -3.56 -25.10 21.28
N GLU A 60 -3.74 -25.38 19.98
CA GLU A 60 -3.08 -24.63 18.92
C GLU A 60 -3.71 -23.26 18.69
N ALA A 61 -5.03 -23.15 18.84
CA ALA A 61 -5.73 -21.86 18.79
C ALA A 61 -5.23 -20.92 19.90
N GLU A 62 -5.12 -21.43 21.13
CA GLU A 62 -4.59 -20.69 22.28
C GLU A 62 -3.14 -20.26 22.03
N ALA A 63 -2.27 -21.17 21.57
CA ALA A 63 -0.89 -20.83 21.25
C ALA A 63 -0.80 -19.75 20.15
N ALA A 64 -1.65 -19.83 19.12
CA ALA A 64 -1.71 -18.83 18.06
C ALA A 64 -2.14 -17.44 18.59
N LEU A 65 -3.19 -17.38 19.43
CA LEU A 65 -3.67 -16.14 20.03
C LEU A 65 -2.66 -15.53 21.01
N ARG A 66 -2.04 -16.35 21.85
CA ARG A 66 -0.99 -15.91 22.77
C ARG A 66 0.21 -15.32 22.02
N LYS A 67 0.61 -15.91 20.89
CA LYS A 67 1.68 -15.35 20.03
C LYS A 67 1.31 -13.99 19.45
N ILE A 68 0.04 -13.78 19.09
CA ILE A 68 -0.44 -12.46 18.64
C ILE A 68 -0.38 -11.47 19.79
N ILE A 69 -0.86 -11.84 20.97
CA ILE A 69 -0.88 -10.98 22.17
C ILE A 69 0.53 -10.65 22.66
N GLU A 70 1.46 -11.59 22.59
CA GLU A 70 2.87 -11.34 22.93
C GLU A 70 3.46 -10.24 22.03
N ARG A 71 3.15 -10.27 20.74
CA ARG A 71 3.63 -9.26 19.78
C ARG A 71 2.84 -7.96 19.82
N PHE A 72 1.53 -8.05 20.08
CA PHE A 72 0.57 -6.97 20.03
C PHE A 72 -0.33 -6.97 21.28
N PRO A 73 0.23 -6.68 22.47
CA PRO A 73 -0.48 -6.81 23.74
C PRO A 73 -1.66 -5.85 23.88
N GLN A 74 -1.72 -4.81 23.05
CA GLN A 74 -2.80 -3.82 23.03
C GLN A 74 -3.93 -4.17 22.06
N SER A 75 -3.89 -5.31 21.37
CA SER A 75 -4.91 -5.70 20.39
C SER A 75 -6.21 -6.17 21.07
N PRO A 76 -7.31 -5.38 21.04
CA PRO A 76 -8.55 -5.75 21.73
C PRO A 76 -9.18 -7.01 21.14
N SER A 77 -9.12 -7.16 19.81
CA SER A 77 -9.68 -8.31 19.11
C SER A 77 -8.92 -9.61 19.38
N ALA A 78 -7.61 -9.55 19.66
CA ALA A 78 -6.84 -10.74 20.03
C ALA A 78 -7.24 -11.23 21.43
N HIS A 79 -7.39 -10.32 22.40
CA HIS A 79 -7.90 -10.64 23.74
C HIS A 79 -9.34 -11.14 23.70
N TYR A 80 -10.19 -10.55 22.85
CA TYR A 80 -11.57 -11.01 22.65
C TYR A 80 -11.64 -12.46 22.14
N ASN A 81 -10.89 -12.78 21.09
CA ASN A 81 -10.86 -14.14 20.56
C ASN A 81 -10.25 -15.13 21.56
N LEU A 82 -9.31 -14.70 22.41
CA LEU A 82 -8.80 -15.52 23.50
C LEU A 82 -9.87 -15.79 24.56
N ALA A 83 -10.70 -14.80 24.87
CA ALA A 83 -11.85 -14.97 25.76
C ALA A 83 -12.85 -15.99 25.21
N CYS A 84 -13.22 -15.88 23.93
CA CYS A 84 -14.10 -16.82 23.25
C CYS A 84 -13.53 -18.24 23.29
N MET A 85 -12.24 -18.40 23.00
CA MET A 85 -11.56 -19.70 23.08
C MET A 85 -11.62 -20.30 24.50
N HIS A 86 -11.36 -19.50 25.54
CA HIS A 86 -11.47 -19.96 26.93
C HIS A 86 -12.91 -20.31 27.34
N ALA A 87 -13.89 -19.54 26.87
CA ALA A 87 -15.31 -19.80 27.13
C ALA A 87 -15.74 -21.14 26.52
N ILE A 88 -15.42 -21.41 25.25
CA ILE A 88 -15.72 -22.69 24.58
C ILE A 88 -15.12 -23.89 25.34
N ARG A 89 -13.95 -23.71 25.98
CA ARG A 89 -13.29 -24.75 26.78
C ARG A 89 -13.84 -24.90 28.21
N GLY A 90 -14.76 -24.04 28.64
CA GLY A 90 -15.26 -24.00 30.02
C GLY A 90 -14.29 -23.34 31.03
N ASN A 91 -13.22 -22.68 30.55
CA ASN A 91 -12.26 -21.98 31.40
C ASN A 91 -12.80 -20.58 31.74
N LEU A 92 -13.86 -20.51 32.54
CA LEU A 92 -14.65 -19.28 32.73
C LEU A 92 -13.82 -18.10 33.27
N ASP A 93 -12.97 -18.33 34.27
CA ASP A 93 -12.18 -17.25 34.88
C ASP A 93 -11.15 -16.64 33.91
N GLU A 94 -10.47 -17.47 33.13
CA GLU A 94 -9.53 -16.99 32.10
C GLU A 94 -10.27 -16.32 30.93
N SER A 95 -11.50 -16.76 30.64
CA SER A 95 -12.37 -16.08 29.67
C SER A 95 -12.74 -14.68 30.15
N PHE A 96 -13.22 -14.53 31.38
CA PHE A 96 -13.54 -13.23 31.98
C PHE A 96 -12.33 -12.31 32.05
N LYS A 97 -11.15 -12.83 32.41
CA LYS A 97 -9.91 -12.06 32.42
C LYS A 97 -9.57 -11.50 31.04
N SER A 98 -9.66 -12.35 30.01
CA SER A 98 -9.37 -11.96 28.63
C SER A 98 -10.43 -11.00 28.06
N LEU A 99 -11.71 -11.23 28.39
CA LEU A 99 -12.81 -10.39 27.93
C LEU A 99 -12.76 -9.00 28.56
N ASN A 100 -12.51 -8.93 29.87
CA ASN A 100 -12.25 -7.65 30.56
C ASN A 100 -11.09 -6.91 29.89
N ARG A 101 -10.00 -7.62 29.57
CA ARG A 101 -8.85 -6.99 28.92
C ARG A 101 -9.18 -6.46 27.53
N ALA A 102 -9.97 -7.18 26.75
CA ALA A 102 -10.43 -6.72 25.44
C ALA A 102 -11.26 -5.42 25.56
N VAL A 103 -12.18 -5.39 26.51
CA VAL A 103 -13.07 -4.25 26.79
C VAL A 103 -12.27 -3.05 27.31
N GLU A 104 -11.28 -3.25 28.20
CA GLU A 104 -10.34 -2.20 28.63
C GLU A 104 -9.52 -1.59 27.49
N LEU A 105 -9.17 -2.39 26.49
CA LEU A 105 -8.41 -1.94 25.32
C LEU A 105 -9.29 -1.31 24.23
N GLY A 106 -10.61 -1.25 24.44
CA GLY A 106 -11.54 -0.55 23.56
C GLY A 106 -12.39 -1.46 22.66
N PHE A 107 -12.53 -2.75 22.98
CA PHE A 107 -13.52 -3.62 22.33
C PHE A 107 -14.96 -3.25 22.79
N ARG A 108 -15.45 -2.07 22.38
CA ARG A 108 -16.79 -1.54 22.68
C ARG A 108 -17.85 -2.01 21.69
N ARG A 109 -18.12 -3.30 21.69
CA ARG A 109 -19.13 -3.91 20.80
C ARG A 109 -20.12 -4.72 21.63
N GLU A 110 -20.82 -4.05 22.54
CA GLU A 110 -21.76 -4.70 23.45
C GLU A 110 -22.72 -5.68 22.73
N PRO A 111 -23.38 -5.30 21.61
CA PRO A 111 -24.32 -6.22 20.97
C PRO A 111 -23.63 -7.45 20.38
N HIS A 112 -22.35 -7.31 20.01
CA HIS A 112 -21.55 -8.44 19.53
C HIS A 112 -21.19 -9.37 20.68
N ILE A 113 -20.72 -8.84 21.82
CA ILE A 113 -20.36 -9.63 23.01
C ILE A 113 -21.60 -10.36 23.55
N ARG A 114 -22.74 -9.66 23.69
CA ARG A 114 -23.99 -10.23 24.23
C ARG A 114 -24.46 -11.43 23.41
N ASN A 115 -24.40 -11.31 22.08
CA ASN A 115 -24.98 -12.29 21.18
C ASN A 115 -23.99 -13.34 20.69
N ASP A 116 -22.71 -13.25 21.05
CA ASP A 116 -21.71 -14.23 20.63
C ASP A 116 -22.07 -15.62 21.21
N PRO A 117 -22.24 -16.65 20.36
CA PRO A 117 -22.51 -18.01 20.81
C PRO A 117 -21.34 -18.62 21.59
N ASP A 118 -20.10 -18.18 21.34
CA ASP A 118 -18.91 -18.70 22.02
C ASP A 118 -18.88 -18.29 23.50
N LEU A 119 -19.66 -17.28 23.90
CA LEU A 119 -19.74 -16.73 25.25
C LEU A 119 -21.03 -17.13 26.00
N VAL A 120 -21.81 -18.06 25.46
CA VAL A 120 -23.13 -18.43 26.02
C VAL A 120 -23.05 -18.87 27.49
N ASN A 121 -21.98 -19.57 27.87
CA ASN A 121 -21.78 -20.06 29.23
C ASN A 121 -21.33 -18.99 30.24
N LEU A 122 -21.12 -17.75 29.79
CA LEU A 122 -20.83 -16.61 30.66
C LEU A 122 -22.09 -15.82 31.04
N ARG A 123 -23.21 -16.01 30.33
CA ARG A 123 -24.37 -15.08 30.37
C ARG A 123 -25.09 -15.00 31.72
N GLU A 124 -25.08 -16.09 32.47
CA GLU A 124 -25.72 -16.18 33.78
C GLU A 124 -24.83 -15.64 34.92
N ASP A 125 -23.56 -15.33 34.65
CA ASP A 125 -22.61 -14.81 35.63
C ASP A 125 -22.70 -13.28 35.69
N GLU A 126 -22.82 -12.73 36.90
CA GLU A 126 -22.93 -11.28 37.13
C GLU A 126 -21.75 -10.49 36.53
N ARG A 127 -20.54 -11.08 36.47
CA ARG A 127 -19.36 -10.45 35.86
C ARG A 127 -19.59 -10.14 34.38
N PHE A 128 -20.39 -10.95 33.69
CA PHE A 128 -20.71 -10.73 32.28
C PHE A 128 -21.58 -9.49 32.09
N LEU A 129 -22.58 -9.28 32.95
CA LEU A 129 -23.42 -8.09 32.90
C LEU A 129 -22.61 -6.80 33.10
N GLU A 130 -21.63 -6.83 34.02
CA GLU A 130 -20.73 -5.70 34.27
C GLU A 130 -19.81 -5.41 33.09
N ILE A 131 -19.34 -6.45 32.39
CA ILE A 131 -18.58 -6.31 31.15
C ILE A 131 -19.44 -5.67 30.05
N LEU A 132 -20.69 -6.10 29.90
CA LEU A 132 -21.61 -5.54 28.90
C LEU A 132 -21.86 -4.05 29.14
N LYS A 133 -22.10 -3.64 30.39
CA LYS A 133 -22.23 -2.21 30.75
C LYS A 133 -20.98 -1.42 30.30
N ARG A 134 -19.78 -1.90 30.66
CA ARG A 134 -18.51 -1.27 30.25
C ARG A 134 -18.30 -1.29 28.74
N ALA A 135 -18.81 -2.29 28.02
CA ALA A 135 -18.68 -2.41 26.58
C ALA A 135 -19.63 -1.47 25.82
N ASP A 136 -20.71 -1.02 26.45
CA ASP A 136 -21.66 -0.04 25.93
C ASP A 136 -21.19 1.41 26.13
N GLU A 137 -20.35 1.65 27.13
CA GLU A 137 -19.78 2.97 27.40
C GLU A 137 -18.83 3.46 26.28
N PRO A 138 -18.87 4.76 25.92
CA PRO A 138 -17.93 5.34 24.97
C PRO A 138 -16.47 5.13 25.39
N PHE A 139 -15.62 4.72 24.44
CA PHE A 139 -14.18 4.63 24.69
C PHE A 139 -13.52 5.99 24.42
N GLY A 140 -13.14 6.70 25.49
CA GLY A 140 -12.52 8.02 25.41
C GLY A 140 -11.06 8.04 24.91
N ALA A 141 -10.47 6.88 24.61
CA ALA A 141 -9.09 6.75 24.13
C ALA A 141 -9.04 6.18 22.71
N ALA A 142 -7.88 6.24 22.08
CA ALA A 142 -7.70 5.67 20.74
C ALA A 142 -7.47 4.15 20.81
N VAL A 143 -8.15 3.41 19.93
CA VAL A 143 -8.00 1.94 19.83
C VAL A 143 -6.74 1.59 19.05
N TRP A 144 -5.93 0.67 19.57
CA TRP A 144 -4.72 0.21 18.90
C TRP A 144 -5.04 -0.68 17.66
N PRO A 145 -4.27 -0.59 16.55
CA PRO A 145 -3.19 0.37 16.33
C PRO A 145 -3.75 1.75 15.99
N ASN A 146 -3.23 2.77 16.64
CA ASN A 146 -3.62 4.16 16.41
C ASN A 146 -2.40 4.98 15.99
N PHE A 147 -2.57 5.78 14.94
CA PHE A 147 -1.54 6.65 14.40
C PHE A 147 -2.05 8.09 14.38
N PRO A 148 -1.17 9.10 14.46
CA PRO A 148 -1.57 10.49 14.30
C PRO A 148 -2.33 10.70 12.98
N LYS A 149 -3.31 11.61 13.01
CA LYS A 149 -4.01 12.02 11.79
C LYS A 149 -3.02 12.67 10.84
N ALA A 150 -2.98 12.21 9.59
CA ALA A 150 -2.12 12.78 8.57
C ALA A 150 -2.48 14.25 8.28
N VAL A 151 -1.45 15.06 8.04
CA VAL A 151 -1.55 16.48 7.67
C VAL A 151 -0.97 16.66 6.27
N PRO A 152 -1.58 17.43 5.36
CA PRO A 152 -1.03 17.62 4.02
C PRO A 152 0.40 18.20 4.03
N ALA A 153 1.29 17.60 3.24
CA ALA A 153 2.57 18.22 2.89
C ALA A 153 2.31 19.35 1.89
N LEU A 154 2.78 20.55 2.22
CA LEU A 154 2.67 21.72 1.37
C LEU A 154 3.91 21.85 0.50
N ALA A 155 3.70 22.09 -0.79
CA ALA A 155 4.81 22.26 -1.72
C ALA A 155 5.59 23.54 -1.41
N LYS A 156 6.90 23.44 -1.57
CA LYS A 156 7.84 24.55 -1.52
C LYS A 156 8.77 24.43 -2.70
N ASP A 157 8.86 25.51 -3.48
CA ASP A 157 9.74 25.60 -4.65
C ASP A 157 9.49 24.47 -5.69
N GLY A 158 8.22 24.06 -5.86
CA GLY A 158 7.82 23.02 -6.81
C GLY A 158 7.93 21.59 -6.29
N GLU A 159 8.27 21.39 -5.01
CA GLU A 159 8.48 20.06 -4.43
C GLU A 159 7.74 19.88 -3.09
N VAL A 160 7.21 18.69 -2.84
CA VAL A 160 6.73 18.23 -1.53
C VAL A 160 7.64 17.11 -1.03
N VAL A 161 8.02 17.14 0.25
CA VAL A 161 8.69 16.01 0.90
C VAL A 161 7.67 15.22 1.71
N LEU A 162 7.28 14.05 1.21
CA LEU A 162 6.34 13.15 1.86
C LEU A 162 7.00 12.46 3.06
N ALA A 163 6.54 12.79 4.26
CA ALA A 163 6.96 12.19 5.52
C ALA A 163 5.83 11.38 6.18
N GLU A 164 6.13 10.67 7.26
CA GLU A 164 5.14 9.89 8.01
C GLU A 164 3.95 10.72 8.51
N SER A 165 4.18 11.99 8.87
CA SER A 165 3.14 12.93 9.28
C SER A 165 2.14 13.27 8.17
N ASN A 166 2.47 12.98 6.91
CA ASN A 166 1.66 13.27 5.74
C ASN A 166 0.98 12.03 5.16
N VAL A 167 1.14 10.87 5.80
CA VAL A 167 0.70 9.58 5.29
C VAL A 167 -0.37 8.99 6.19
N GLY A 168 -1.55 8.76 5.61
CA GLY A 168 -2.56 7.87 6.18
C GLY A 168 -2.43 6.45 5.62
N TYR A 169 -3.20 5.51 6.16
CA TYR A 169 -3.31 4.16 5.61
C TYR A 169 -4.77 3.73 5.58
N ASP A 170 -5.25 3.25 4.43
CA ASP A 170 -6.58 2.66 4.30
C ASP A 170 -6.47 1.12 4.39
N PRO A 171 -6.88 0.50 5.50
CA PRO A 171 -6.79 -0.95 5.67
C PRO A 171 -7.75 -1.75 4.79
N LYS A 172 -8.81 -1.14 4.23
CA LYS A 172 -9.74 -1.83 3.29
C LYS A 172 -9.13 -1.91 1.90
N VAL A 173 -8.43 -0.85 1.51
CA VAL A 173 -7.78 -0.76 0.20
C VAL A 173 -6.40 -1.43 0.24
N GLY A 174 -5.70 -1.32 1.37
CA GLY A 174 -4.35 -1.82 1.56
C GLY A 174 -3.26 -0.86 1.06
N LEU A 175 -3.57 0.43 0.93
CA LEU A 175 -2.67 1.46 0.41
C LEU A 175 -2.49 2.61 1.40
N PHE A 176 -1.32 3.22 1.36
CA PHE A 176 -1.07 4.50 1.98
C PHE A 176 -1.76 5.62 1.19
N VAL A 177 -2.26 6.60 1.93
CA VAL A 177 -2.83 7.83 1.37
C VAL A 177 -1.85 8.96 1.67
N GLY A 178 -1.08 9.36 0.66
CA GLY A 178 -0.17 10.50 0.74
C GLY A 178 -0.93 11.80 0.56
N LEU A 179 -0.99 12.62 1.62
CA LEU A 179 -1.61 13.92 1.57
C LEU A 179 -0.58 14.96 1.13
N VAL A 180 -0.72 15.43 -0.10
CA VAL A 180 0.15 16.42 -0.74
C VAL A 180 -0.70 17.54 -1.32
N LYS A 181 -0.18 18.76 -1.30
CA LYS A 181 -0.87 19.94 -1.83
C LYS A 181 0.14 20.89 -2.47
N ALA A 182 -0.21 21.43 -3.64
CA ALA A 182 0.55 22.50 -4.27
C ALA A 182 0.66 23.73 -3.36
N GLY A 183 1.71 24.51 -3.56
CA GLY A 183 2.01 25.72 -2.80
C GLY A 183 1.16 26.90 -3.28
N GLU A 184 0.85 27.84 -2.38
CA GLU A 184 0.02 29.02 -2.70
C GLU A 184 0.63 29.92 -3.78
N LYS A 185 1.97 29.93 -3.89
CA LYS A 185 2.73 30.75 -4.85
C LYS A 185 3.00 30.07 -6.20
N GLU A 186 2.61 28.80 -6.35
CA GLU A 186 2.88 28.03 -7.57
C GLU A 186 1.90 28.37 -8.70
N GLY A 187 0.77 29.01 -8.39
CA GLY A 187 -0.26 29.38 -9.38
C GLY A 187 0.14 30.50 -10.35
N ASP A 188 1.13 31.34 -9.98
CA ASP A 188 1.59 32.45 -10.82
C ASP A 188 2.66 32.02 -11.84
N GLN A 189 3.06 30.75 -11.82
CA GLN A 189 4.09 30.23 -12.71
C GLN A 189 3.51 29.91 -14.10
N GLU A 190 4.35 30.04 -15.12
CA GLU A 190 4.02 29.57 -16.47
C GLU A 190 3.63 28.09 -16.47
N VAL A 191 2.60 27.74 -17.23
CA VAL A 191 2.15 26.34 -17.37
C VAL A 191 3.16 25.44 -18.07
N ALA A 192 3.95 25.98 -19.00
CA ALA A 192 4.92 25.21 -19.76
C ALA A 192 6.11 26.08 -20.24
N LYS A 193 7.33 25.60 -19.97
CA LYS A 193 8.59 26.16 -20.48
C LYS A 193 9.14 25.26 -21.58
N GLY A 194 9.28 25.81 -22.78
CA GLY A 194 9.69 25.04 -23.97
C GLY A 194 8.51 24.31 -24.63
N GLN A 195 8.73 23.07 -25.07
CA GLN A 195 7.76 22.22 -25.81
C GLN A 195 7.36 22.71 -27.22
N GLY A 196 8.13 23.64 -27.79
CA GLY A 196 7.90 24.18 -29.12
C GLY A 196 6.48 24.71 -29.28
N LYS A 197 5.88 24.46 -30.45
CA LYS A 197 4.51 24.91 -30.77
C LYS A 197 3.45 24.45 -29.76
N VAL A 198 3.65 23.30 -29.12
CA VAL A 198 2.71 22.81 -28.10
C VAL A 198 2.76 23.73 -26.88
N GLY A 199 3.94 24.06 -26.37
CA GLY A 199 4.08 24.96 -25.22
C GLY A 199 3.52 26.35 -25.51
N ASP A 200 3.71 26.87 -26.72
CA ASP A 200 3.13 28.16 -27.14
C ASP A 200 1.59 28.13 -27.07
N LEU A 201 0.97 27.05 -27.56
CA LEU A 201 -0.48 26.86 -27.48
C LEU A 201 -0.97 26.72 -26.04
N LEU A 202 -0.25 25.95 -25.21
CA LEU A 202 -0.62 25.77 -23.79
C LEU A 202 -0.62 27.09 -23.02
N ARG A 203 0.43 27.92 -23.20
CA ARG A 203 0.50 29.24 -22.56
C ARG A 203 -0.64 30.14 -23.04
N LYS A 204 -0.88 30.21 -24.36
CA LYS A 204 -1.99 30.96 -24.93
C LYS A 204 -3.35 30.53 -24.37
N TRP A 205 -3.65 29.23 -24.38
CA TRP A 205 -4.94 28.73 -23.90
C TRP A 205 -5.15 28.96 -22.40
N HIS A 206 -4.06 28.93 -21.62
CA HIS A 206 -4.11 29.23 -20.19
C HIS A 206 -4.35 30.72 -19.92
N GLU A 207 -3.63 31.60 -20.63
CA GLU A 207 -3.85 33.05 -20.59
C GLU A 207 -5.29 33.43 -21.00
N GLU A 208 -5.86 32.73 -21.98
CA GLU A 208 -7.27 32.87 -22.39
C GLU A 208 -8.27 32.25 -21.39
N GLY A 209 -7.80 31.56 -20.34
CA GLY A 209 -8.63 30.90 -19.33
C GLY A 209 -9.34 29.62 -19.80
N THR A 210 -8.98 29.10 -20.97
CA THR A 210 -9.58 27.89 -21.57
C THR A 210 -8.84 26.59 -21.21
N ALA A 211 -7.62 26.69 -20.71
CA ALA A 211 -6.79 25.58 -20.24
C ALA A 211 -6.49 25.69 -18.73
N ALA A 212 -6.56 24.57 -18.03
CA ALA A 212 -6.51 24.53 -16.57
C ALA A 212 -5.12 24.76 -15.97
N GLY A 213 -4.05 24.39 -16.68
CA GLY A 213 -2.72 24.29 -16.08
C GLY A 213 -2.52 22.98 -15.31
N ASN A 214 -1.38 22.88 -14.61
CA ASN A 214 -1.00 21.69 -13.82
C ASN A 214 -0.93 21.98 -12.31
N LEU A 215 -1.39 23.15 -11.86
CA LEU A 215 -1.42 23.45 -10.43
C LEU A 215 -2.26 22.40 -9.68
N GLY A 216 -1.63 21.69 -8.75
CA GLY A 216 -2.25 20.60 -7.99
C GLY A 216 -2.13 19.22 -8.61
N ASP A 217 -1.44 19.09 -9.75
CA ASP A 217 -0.95 17.81 -10.26
C ASP A 217 0.40 17.48 -9.63
N PHE A 218 0.69 16.18 -9.55
CA PHE A 218 1.90 15.67 -8.92
C PHE A 218 2.76 14.82 -9.85
N TYR A 219 4.07 14.86 -9.64
CA TYR A 219 5.04 13.95 -10.26
C TYR A 219 5.65 13.00 -9.23
N ASP A 220 5.47 11.69 -9.41
CA ASP A 220 5.98 10.64 -8.52
C ASP A 220 7.01 9.74 -9.23
N ASN A 221 8.30 9.91 -8.92
CA ASN A 221 9.38 9.10 -9.47
C ASN A 221 9.65 7.87 -8.58
N HIS A 222 9.58 6.69 -9.18
CA HIS A 222 9.75 5.39 -8.54
C HIS A 222 11.01 4.63 -9.02
N ASP A 223 12.03 5.35 -9.48
CA ASP A 223 13.28 4.74 -9.92
C ASP A 223 14.54 5.43 -9.38
N GLY A 224 14.39 6.31 -8.38
CA GLY A 224 15.52 6.97 -7.72
C GLY A 224 16.23 7.94 -8.65
N ASP A 225 15.46 8.70 -9.44
CA ASP A 225 15.93 9.67 -10.42
C ASP A 225 16.67 9.07 -11.63
N HIS A 226 16.54 7.76 -11.84
CA HIS A 226 17.14 7.09 -12.98
C HIS A 226 16.50 7.52 -14.31
N SER A 227 15.18 7.73 -14.34
CA SER A 227 14.47 8.22 -15.53
C SER A 227 13.48 9.33 -15.16
N ASN A 228 13.99 10.55 -15.02
CA ASN A 228 13.15 11.71 -14.74
C ASN A 228 12.43 12.23 -16.00
N MET A 229 11.14 12.57 -15.85
CA MET A 229 10.47 13.41 -16.85
C MET A 229 11.11 14.82 -16.90
N ASN A 230 10.79 15.62 -17.93
CA ASN A 230 11.22 17.01 -17.98
C ASN A 230 10.31 17.90 -17.11
N PHE A 231 10.26 17.65 -15.80
CA PHE A 231 9.37 18.38 -14.88
C PHE A 231 9.71 19.88 -14.80
N LYS A 232 10.97 20.27 -15.03
CA LYS A 232 11.37 21.69 -15.16
C LYS A 232 10.68 22.41 -16.33
N GLY A 233 10.25 21.66 -17.35
CA GLY A 233 9.43 22.17 -18.45
C GLY A 233 7.97 22.41 -18.08
N PHE A 234 7.53 22.00 -16.89
CA PHE A 234 6.16 22.14 -16.38
C PHE A 234 6.18 22.75 -14.97
N PRO A 235 6.45 24.07 -14.83
CA PRO A 235 6.66 24.70 -13.52
C PRO A 235 5.55 24.46 -12.48
N GLN A 236 4.29 24.47 -12.90
CA GLN A 236 3.15 24.24 -12.00
C GLN A 236 3.00 22.78 -11.49
N LEU A 237 3.74 21.83 -12.06
CA LEU A 237 3.70 20.42 -11.66
C LEU A 237 4.53 20.22 -10.39
N THR A 238 3.89 19.77 -9.30
CA THR A 238 4.58 19.58 -8.02
C THR A 238 5.24 18.21 -7.96
N ARG A 239 6.55 18.16 -7.73
CA ARG A 239 7.30 16.90 -7.59
C ARG A 239 7.16 16.34 -6.17
N ILE A 240 6.93 15.02 -6.07
CA ILE A 240 6.90 14.29 -4.80
C ILE A 240 8.28 13.71 -4.51
N GLU A 241 8.85 14.14 -3.40
CA GLU A 241 10.04 13.59 -2.79
C GLU A 241 9.68 12.78 -1.54
N TYR A 242 10.57 11.88 -1.13
CA TYR A 242 10.31 10.97 -0.02
C TYR A 242 11.28 11.20 1.14
N ALA A 243 10.74 11.39 2.34
CA ALA A 243 11.57 11.50 3.54
C ALA A 243 12.31 10.18 3.85
N GLU A 244 13.40 10.30 4.61
CA GLU A 244 14.31 9.19 4.92
C GLU A 244 13.63 7.89 5.42
N PRO A 245 12.59 7.93 6.31
CA PRO A 245 11.92 6.70 6.77
C PRO A 245 11.20 5.92 5.66
N LEU A 246 10.65 6.62 4.66
CA LEU A 246 9.99 6.02 3.50
C LEU A 246 11.04 5.47 2.52
N ARG A 247 12.16 6.19 2.37
CA ARG A 247 13.29 5.77 1.54
C ARG A 247 13.98 4.51 2.05
N LYS A 248 14.24 4.44 3.37
CA LYS A 248 14.80 3.25 4.04
C LYS A 248 13.96 2.00 3.80
N ARG A 249 12.63 2.15 3.75
CA ARG A 249 11.67 1.07 3.44
C ARG A 249 11.47 0.83 1.94
N ARG A 250 12.19 1.56 1.08
CA ARG A 250 12.11 1.48 -0.40
C ARG A 250 10.70 1.66 -0.95
N LEU A 251 9.89 2.52 -0.33
CA LEU A 251 8.49 2.73 -0.75
C LEU A 251 8.36 3.55 -2.06
N HIS A 252 9.47 4.11 -2.55
CA HIS A 252 9.62 4.98 -3.72
C HIS A 252 10.40 4.29 -4.86
N ASN A 253 10.37 2.96 -4.93
CA ASN A 253 11.15 2.20 -5.91
C ASN A 253 10.36 1.03 -6.50
N GLY A 254 10.51 0.83 -7.82
CA GLY A 254 9.82 -0.23 -8.56
C GLY A 254 8.37 0.11 -8.89
N LEU A 255 7.55 -0.91 -9.15
CA LEU A 255 6.12 -0.74 -9.33
C LEU A 255 5.51 0.07 -8.17
N GLN A 256 4.78 1.15 -8.50
CA GLN A 256 3.98 1.82 -7.48
C GLN A 256 2.87 0.87 -7.03
N SER A 257 2.93 0.46 -5.77
CA SER A 257 1.90 -0.36 -5.13
C SER A 257 1.62 0.06 -3.70
N ASN A 258 2.15 1.20 -3.28
CA ASN A 258 2.17 1.64 -1.89
C ASN A 258 1.25 2.84 -1.69
N PHE A 259 1.26 3.82 -2.60
CA PHE A 259 0.57 5.10 -2.41
C PHE A 259 -0.56 5.34 -3.40
N VAL A 260 -1.56 6.05 -2.91
CA VAL A 260 -2.41 6.98 -3.68
C VAL A 260 -2.22 8.38 -3.09
N PHE A 261 -2.33 9.40 -3.92
CA PHE A 261 -2.15 10.80 -3.52
C PHE A 261 -3.46 11.59 -3.58
N SER A 262 -3.49 12.74 -2.92
CA SER A 262 -4.66 13.62 -2.85
C SER A 262 -4.98 14.39 -4.15
N GLY A 263 -4.27 14.16 -5.25
CA GLY A 263 -4.59 14.73 -6.56
C GLY A 263 -4.07 13.88 -7.72
N ILE A 264 -4.30 14.38 -8.94
CA ILE A 264 -3.87 13.74 -10.19
C ILE A 264 -2.35 13.57 -10.15
N THR A 265 -1.87 12.39 -10.46
CA THR A 265 -0.44 12.07 -10.34
C THR A 265 0.06 11.45 -11.64
N ILE A 266 1.12 12.01 -12.20
CA ILE A 266 1.94 11.38 -13.22
C ILE A 266 3.07 10.66 -12.47
N GLY A 267 3.33 9.40 -12.76
CA GLY A 267 4.45 8.72 -12.13
C GLY A 267 5.11 7.68 -13.01
N ASN A 268 6.34 7.30 -12.70
CA ASN A 268 7.06 6.32 -13.49
C ASN A 268 8.04 5.48 -12.71
N SER A 269 8.36 4.31 -13.24
CA SER A 269 9.52 3.54 -12.80
C SER A 269 10.18 2.86 -13.99
N SER A 270 11.36 3.33 -14.38
CA SER A 270 12.17 2.71 -15.44
C SER A 270 13.01 1.52 -14.96
N THR A 271 12.52 0.79 -13.95
CA THR A 271 13.16 -0.42 -13.39
C THR A 271 12.45 -1.69 -13.90
N ALA A 272 13.12 -2.85 -13.84
CA ALA A 272 12.50 -4.14 -14.16
C ALA A 272 13.19 -5.28 -13.39
N ILE A 273 12.53 -6.44 -13.32
CA ILE A 273 13.18 -7.68 -12.88
C ILE A 273 13.91 -8.24 -14.10
N THR A 274 15.22 -8.05 -14.16
CA THR A 274 16.02 -8.33 -15.37
C THR A 274 16.66 -9.72 -15.41
N GLY A 275 16.60 -10.48 -14.31
CA GLY A 275 17.29 -11.76 -14.17
C GLY A 275 16.44 -12.87 -13.56
N GLY A 276 16.90 -14.10 -13.73
CA GLY A 276 16.25 -15.30 -13.25
C GLY A 276 15.04 -15.74 -14.10
N PRO A 277 14.42 -16.89 -13.77
CA PRO A 277 13.31 -17.44 -14.54
C PRO A 277 12.03 -16.60 -14.48
N ASN A 278 11.96 -15.65 -13.54
CA ASN A 278 10.82 -14.77 -13.31
C ASN A 278 11.10 -13.32 -13.72
N TRP A 279 12.01 -13.09 -14.67
CA TRP A 279 12.23 -11.78 -15.28
C TRP A 279 10.89 -11.21 -15.79
N ARG A 280 10.70 -9.89 -15.69
CA ARG A 280 9.49 -9.15 -16.11
C ARG A 280 9.64 -7.65 -15.90
N SER A 281 8.94 -6.87 -16.73
CA SER A 281 8.71 -5.45 -16.50
C SER A 281 7.80 -5.19 -15.29
N GLN A 282 7.68 -3.92 -14.88
CA GLN A 282 6.73 -3.54 -13.83
C GLN A 282 5.26 -3.81 -14.22
N PRO A 283 4.80 -3.53 -15.46
CA PRO A 283 3.44 -3.90 -15.89
C PRO A 283 3.16 -5.40 -15.77
N ARG A 284 4.05 -6.27 -16.26
CA ARG A 284 3.83 -7.71 -16.13
C ARG A 284 3.95 -8.17 -14.68
N LEU A 285 4.83 -7.57 -13.87
CA LEU A 285 4.85 -7.80 -12.42
C LEU A 285 3.52 -7.43 -11.75
N ALA A 286 2.92 -6.31 -12.14
CA ALA A 286 1.66 -5.85 -11.59
C ALA A 286 0.50 -6.80 -11.94
N LEU A 287 0.46 -7.30 -13.17
CA LEU A 287 -0.61 -8.20 -13.62
C LEU A 287 -0.40 -9.66 -13.17
N THR A 288 0.81 -10.05 -12.77
CA THR A 288 1.12 -11.44 -12.35
C THR A 288 1.25 -11.62 -10.84
N ARG A 289 0.82 -10.64 -10.03
CA ARG A 289 0.86 -10.71 -8.56
C ARG A 289 -0.54 -10.63 -7.93
N PRO A 290 -0.75 -11.22 -6.74
CA PRO A 290 -2.01 -11.09 -6.01
C PRO A 290 -2.40 -9.62 -5.83
N ASN A 291 -3.67 -9.31 -6.11
CA ASN A 291 -4.26 -7.96 -6.04
C ASN A 291 -3.63 -6.88 -6.95
N GLY A 292 -2.63 -7.20 -7.79
CA GLY A 292 -1.93 -6.16 -8.54
C GLY A 292 -2.82 -5.44 -9.57
N ALA A 293 -3.65 -6.17 -10.32
CA ALA A 293 -4.64 -5.56 -11.21
C ALA A 293 -5.67 -4.68 -10.45
N ARG A 294 -6.03 -5.06 -9.21
CA ARG A 294 -6.91 -4.25 -8.35
C ARG A 294 -6.22 -2.95 -7.93
N THR A 295 -4.96 -3.00 -7.52
CA THR A 295 -4.18 -1.80 -7.17
C THR A 295 -4.06 -0.85 -8.36
N LEU A 296 -3.77 -1.38 -9.55
CA LEU A 296 -3.71 -0.59 -10.78
C LEU A 296 -5.07 0.04 -11.14
N ALA A 297 -6.17 -0.70 -10.98
CA ALA A 297 -7.51 -0.14 -11.20
C ALA A 297 -7.82 1.01 -10.23
N LEU A 298 -7.35 0.92 -8.97
CA LEU A 298 -7.51 2.01 -8.00
C LEU A 298 -6.68 3.24 -8.36
N HIS A 299 -5.45 3.05 -8.85
CA HIS A 299 -4.65 4.13 -9.40
C HIS A 299 -5.38 4.82 -10.56
N TYR A 300 -5.86 4.03 -11.52
CA TYR A 300 -6.63 4.54 -12.66
C TYR A 300 -7.86 5.36 -12.22
N LEU A 301 -8.66 4.83 -11.29
CA LEU A 301 -9.86 5.51 -10.75
C LEU A 301 -9.54 6.79 -9.95
N ARG A 302 -8.30 6.96 -9.49
CA ARG A 302 -7.84 8.16 -8.75
C ARG A 302 -6.97 9.08 -9.60
N ASN A 303 -6.93 8.87 -10.92
CA ASN A 303 -6.11 9.64 -11.87
C ASN A 303 -4.61 9.59 -11.56
N HIS A 304 -4.13 8.44 -11.09
CA HIS A 304 -2.72 8.09 -11.01
C HIS A 304 -2.30 7.44 -12.33
N LEU A 305 -1.67 8.24 -13.18
CA LEU A 305 -1.23 7.90 -14.53
C LEU A 305 0.22 7.42 -14.45
N TYR A 306 0.41 6.10 -14.38
CA TYR A 306 1.75 5.52 -14.30
C TYR A 306 2.27 5.04 -15.67
N PHE A 307 3.56 5.29 -15.88
CA PHE A 307 4.29 4.96 -17.09
C PHE A 307 5.41 3.98 -16.77
N TYR A 308 5.51 2.93 -17.56
CA TYR A 308 6.55 1.91 -17.40
C TYR A 308 7.06 1.46 -18.77
N PRO A 309 8.38 1.24 -18.94
CA PRO A 309 8.88 0.58 -20.13
C PRO A 309 8.45 -0.89 -20.16
N GLU A 310 8.20 -1.43 -21.36
CA GLU A 310 7.86 -2.84 -21.56
C GLU A 310 8.97 -3.80 -21.11
N HIS A 311 10.22 -3.34 -21.08
CA HIS A 311 11.42 -4.11 -20.80
C HIS A 311 11.37 -5.57 -21.32
N ARG A 312 11.40 -5.73 -22.66
CA ARG A 312 11.38 -7.02 -23.40
C ARG A 312 10.08 -7.81 -23.39
N ASP A 313 9.03 -7.32 -22.71
CA ASP A 313 7.76 -8.04 -22.65
C ASP A 313 6.94 -7.97 -23.96
N HIS A 314 7.37 -7.17 -24.94
CA HIS A 314 6.77 -7.07 -26.27
C HIS A 314 7.85 -6.89 -27.36
N ASP A 315 9.02 -7.54 -27.17
CA ASP A 315 10.06 -7.63 -28.20
C ASP A 315 9.74 -8.74 -29.22
N PRO A 316 9.84 -8.49 -30.54
CA PRO A 316 9.57 -9.50 -31.56
C PRO A 316 10.45 -10.75 -31.43
N GLY A 317 9.83 -11.94 -31.42
CA GLY A 317 10.52 -13.23 -31.43
C GLY A 317 9.71 -14.37 -30.83
N ARG A 318 10.32 -15.56 -30.75
CA ARG A 318 9.76 -16.72 -30.05
C ARG A 318 10.88 -17.37 -29.24
N ASN A 319 10.72 -17.40 -27.91
CA ASN A 319 11.57 -18.15 -26.96
C ASN A 319 12.89 -17.52 -26.50
N GLY A 320 13.10 -16.20 -26.60
CA GLY A 320 14.32 -15.58 -26.06
C GLY A 320 15.59 -15.98 -26.85
N SER A 321 16.79 -15.73 -26.32
CA SER A 321 18.04 -15.86 -27.08
C SER A 321 18.21 -17.22 -27.79
N ASP A 322 18.64 -17.15 -29.06
CA ASP A 322 18.58 -18.12 -30.18
C ASP A 322 17.20 -18.28 -30.87
N GLY A 323 16.26 -17.36 -30.63
CA GLY A 323 14.98 -17.21 -31.36
C GLY A 323 14.33 -15.81 -31.33
N GLY A 324 15.07 -14.77 -30.88
CA GLY A 324 14.61 -13.37 -30.80
C GLY A 324 14.09 -12.95 -29.41
N GLY A 325 13.20 -11.96 -29.37
CA GLY A 325 12.43 -11.60 -28.17
C GLY A 325 11.41 -12.67 -27.77
N HIS A 326 10.56 -12.37 -26.79
CA HIS A 326 9.56 -13.32 -26.29
C HIS A 326 8.18 -13.17 -26.95
N GLY A 327 8.02 -12.25 -27.91
CA GLY A 327 6.73 -11.82 -28.39
C GLY A 327 6.00 -11.01 -27.32
N ASP A 328 4.68 -10.94 -27.42
CA ASP A 328 3.82 -10.35 -26.38
C ASP A 328 3.64 -11.34 -25.22
N VAL A 329 4.20 -11.01 -24.07
CA VAL A 329 4.03 -11.81 -22.84
C VAL A 329 3.18 -11.11 -21.78
N PHE A 330 2.48 -10.01 -22.13
CA PHE A 330 1.51 -9.40 -21.23
C PHE A 330 0.28 -10.30 -21.06
N PRO A 331 -0.16 -10.57 -19.83
CA PRO A 331 -1.30 -11.46 -19.61
C PRO A 331 -2.65 -10.82 -19.99
N ALA A 332 -2.71 -9.48 -20.11
CA ALA A 332 -3.90 -8.75 -20.52
C ALA A 332 -3.53 -7.33 -20.98
N ASN A 333 -4.31 -6.80 -21.92
CA ASN A 333 -4.31 -5.38 -22.27
C ASN A 333 -5.28 -4.64 -21.33
N VAL A 334 -4.78 -3.74 -20.49
CA VAL A 334 -5.56 -3.02 -19.47
C VAL A 334 -5.36 -1.50 -19.57
N PRO A 335 -6.35 -0.68 -19.23
CA PRO A 335 -6.25 0.79 -19.35
C PRO A 335 -5.52 1.45 -18.17
N TYR A 336 -4.93 0.68 -17.26
CA TYR A 336 -4.51 1.18 -15.94
C TYR A 336 -3.12 1.84 -15.90
N PHE A 337 -2.34 1.70 -16.96
CA PHE A 337 -1.00 2.30 -17.09
C PHE A 337 -0.70 2.55 -18.57
N VAL A 338 0.40 3.24 -18.84
CA VAL A 338 0.96 3.37 -20.19
C VAL A 338 2.26 2.56 -20.25
N ILE A 339 2.35 1.67 -21.24
CA ILE A 339 3.57 0.91 -21.53
C ILE A 339 4.29 1.59 -22.70
N SER A 340 5.55 1.98 -22.52
CA SER A 340 6.40 2.47 -23.61
C SER A 340 7.28 1.35 -24.16
N GLN A 341 7.39 1.25 -25.50
CA GLN A 341 8.34 0.32 -26.15
C GLN A 341 9.78 0.69 -25.74
N GLY A 342 10.63 -0.29 -25.46
CA GLY A 342 12.02 -0.12 -25.07
C GLY A 342 12.30 -0.28 -23.58
N SER A 343 13.31 0.46 -23.10
CA SER A 343 13.85 0.37 -21.74
C SER A 343 13.90 1.74 -21.08
N SER A 344 14.75 1.92 -20.07
CA SER A 344 14.80 3.14 -19.26
C SER A 344 14.86 4.40 -20.12
N GLY A 345 13.97 5.36 -19.82
CA GLY A 345 13.87 6.62 -20.56
C GLY A 345 12.83 6.64 -21.69
N SER A 346 12.33 5.49 -22.15
CA SER A 346 11.33 5.46 -23.23
C SER A 346 9.96 6.00 -22.79
N ASP A 347 9.70 5.99 -21.48
CA ASP A 347 8.50 6.50 -20.81
C ASP A 347 8.43 8.04 -20.79
N ARG A 348 9.56 8.74 -20.92
CA ARG A 348 9.67 10.21 -20.76
C ARG A 348 8.84 11.00 -21.75
N ALA A 349 8.79 10.57 -23.02
CA ALA A 349 8.01 11.24 -24.05
C ALA A 349 6.51 11.19 -23.74
N PHE A 350 6.02 10.04 -23.26
CA PHE A 350 4.64 9.85 -22.87
C PHE A 350 4.28 10.68 -21.63
N MET A 351 5.14 10.70 -20.61
CA MET A 351 4.93 11.56 -19.44
C MET A 351 4.81 13.04 -19.82
N ASN A 352 5.71 13.55 -20.66
CA ASN A 352 5.68 14.95 -21.10
C ASN A 352 4.42 15.26 -21.94
N ALA A 353 3.97 14.31 -22.77
CA ALA A 353 2.75 14.45 -23.55
C ALA A 353 1.50 14.48 -22.63
N PHE A 354 1.45 13.62 -21.62
CA PHE A 354 0.35 13.58 -20.65
C PHE A 354 0.34 14.81 -19.75
N ALA A 355 1.50 15.31 -19.32
CA ALA A 355 1.60 16.59 -18.61
C ALA A 355 1.06 17.75 -19.47
N SER A 356 1.37 17.75 -20.76
CA SER A 356 0.84 18.75 -21.71
C SER A 356 -0.67 18.61 -21.92
N MET A 357 -1.18 17.38 -22.01
CA MET A 357 -2.61 17.08 -22.11
C MET A 357 -3.36 17.57 -20.87
N LEU A 358 -2.83 17.33 -19.67
CA LEU A 358 -3.43 17.74 -18.41
C LEU A 358 -3.54 19.27 -18.30
N ILE A 359 -2.54 20.01 -18.79
CA ILE A 359 -2.60 21.49 -18.91
C ILE A 359 -3.76 21.89 -19.81
N ALA A 360 -3.86 21.27 -20.99
CA ALA A 360 -4.81 21.63 -22.04
C ALA A 360 -6.27 21.30 -21.70
N LEU A 361 -6.53 20.53 -20.65
CA LEU A 361 -7.90 20.27 -20.21
C LEU A 361 -8.60 21.58 -19.85
N ARG A 362 -9.89 21.67 -20.19
CA ARG A 362 -10.71 22.78 -19.71
C ARG A 362 -10.76 22.79 -18.17
N PRO A 363 -10.80 23.97 -17.53
CA PRO A 363 -10.84 24.07 -16.06
C PRO A 363 -11.92 23.21 -15.40
N GLU A 364 -13.13 23.13 -15.97
CA GLU A 364 -14.23 22.32 -15.45
C GLU A 364 -13.94 20.81 -15.52
N SER A 365 -13.34 20.35 -16.63
CA SER A 365 -12.95 18.95 -16.82
C SER A 365 -11.84 18.57 -15.84
N LYS A 366 -10.82 19.43 -15.70
CA LYS A 366 -9.73 19.23 -14.75
C LYS A 366 -10.24 19.14 -13.32
N LYS A 367 -11.14 20.06 -12.93
CA LYS A 367 -11.78 20.06 -11.61
C LYS A 367 -12.61 18.81 -11.36
N ALA A 368 -13.25 18.24 -12.39
CA ALA A 368 -13.98 16.98 -12.25
C ALA A 368 -13.05 15.78 -12.01
N LEU A 369 -11.88 15.74 -12.65
CA LEU A 369 -10.86 14.71 -12.44
C LEU A 369 -10.15 14.81 -11.08
N ALA A 370 -10.07 16.02 -10.52
CA ALA A 370 -9.41 16.25 -9.23
C ALA A 370 -10.29 15.98 -7.98
N ARG A 371 -11.55 15.54 -8.17
CA ARG A 371 -12.45 15.07 -7.09
C ARG A 371 -12.15 13.61 -6.76
#